data_AF-A0A418NCV4-F1
#
_entry.id   AF-A0A418NCV4-F1
#
_cell.length_a   1.000
_cell.length_b   1.000
_cell.length_c   1.000
_cell.angle_alpha   90.00
_cell.angle_beta   90.00
_cell.angle_gamma   90.00
#
_symmetry.space_group_name_H-M   'P 1'
#
loop_
_entity.id
_entity.type
_entity.pdbx_description
1 polymer ?
#
loop_
_entity_poly.entity_id
_entity_poly.type
_entity_poly.pdbx_seq_one_letter_code
_entity_poly.pdbx_strand_id
1 'polypeptide(L)'
;MSGERSLGDILGEALKSRSSRSPIHDAGRGDSDSLRSLASEHHNSGLDLTGLGRIAELGQALSFARLAAVDGTPDDLRAIVYLYGQLAGECRALGDAAAADTYEGQGYLLAEIMAEEGDEDMASMVVASAAAVSPGAHKTAKKLREAIV
;
A
#
# COMPACT_ATOMS: atom_id res chain seq x y z
N MET A 1 33.35 -8.31 40.51
CA MET A 1 34.10 -7.38 39.65
C MET A 1 33.11 -6.77 38.67
N SER A 2 32.60 -5.58 38.97
CA SER A 2 31.71 -4.83 38.07
C SER A 2 32.60 -3.93 37.22
N GLY A 3 32.67 -4.16 35.92
CA GLY A 3 33.42 -3.31 35.00
C GLY A 3 32.68 -1.99 34.82
N GLU A 4 33.29 -0.89 35.24
CA GLU A 4 32.78 0.46 34.97
C GLU A 4 32.78 0.69 33.45
N ARG A 5 31.59 0.88 32.87
CA ARG A 5 31.47 1.26 31.47
C ARG A 5 32.08 2.64 31.29
N SER A 6 32.90 2.80 30.25
CA SER A 6 33.50 4.09 29.94
C SER A 6 32.42 5.08 29.52
N LEU A 7 32.62 6.36 29.83
CA LEU A 7 31.81 7.46 29.29
C LEU A 7 31.78 7.42 27.75
N GLY A 8 32.85 6.92 27.11
CA GLY A 8 32.91 6.66 25.68
C GLY A 8 31.99 5.52 25.21
N ASP A 9 31.76 4.50 26.02
CA ASP A 9 30.84 3.39 25.71
C ASP A 9 29.39 3.87 25.81
N ILE A 10 29.08 4.66 26.84
CA ILE A 10 27.75 5.25 27.07
C ILE A 10 27.41 6.25 25.96
N LEU A 11 28.36 7.12 25.59
CA LEU A 11 28.18 8.07 24.49
C LEU A 11 28.16 7.35 23.13
N GLY A 12 28.94 6.29 22.95
CA GLY A 12 28.94 5.46 21.76
C GLY A 12 27.61 4.72 21.55
N GLU A 13 27.03 4.16 22.61
CA GLU A 13 25.68 3.57 22.59
C GLU A 13 24.60 4.65 22.36
N ALA A 14 24.68 5.80 23.02
CA ALA A 14 23.71 6.89 22.87
C ALA A 14 23.76 7.55 21.47
N LEU A 15 24.92 7.54 20.81
CA LEU A 15 25.07 8.03 19.44
C LEU A 15 24.62 6.98 18.42
N LYS A 16 24.86 5.69 18.67
CA LYS A 16 24.30 4.58 17.87
C LYS A 16 22.77 4.48 18.02
N SER A 17 22.23 4.77 19.20
CA SER A 17 20.78 4.85 19.42
C SER A 17 20.17 6.13 18.84
N ARG A 18 20.95 7.22 18.71
CA ARG A 18 20.54 8.44 17.96
C ARG A 18 20.71 8.32 16.45
N SER A 19 21.46 7.34 15.96
CA SER A 19 21.58 7.07 14.52
C SER A 19 20.47 6.19 13.98
N SER A 20 19.43 5.86 14.78
CA SER A 20 18.17 5.37 14.23
C SER A 20 17.47 6.54 13.56
N ARG A 21 17.85 6.83 12.31
CA ARG A 21 17.10 7.77 11.48
C ARG A 21 15.64 7.34 11.48
N SER A 22 14.73 8.30 11.68
CA SER A 22 13.30 8.00 11.67
C SER A 22 12.92 7.42 10.31
N PRO A 23 12.11 6.34 10.25
CA PRO A 23 11.67 5.73 8.99
C PRO A 23 11.11 6.73 7.98
N ILE A 24 10.45 7.80 8.44
CA ILE A 24 9.92 8.84 7.56
C ILE A 24 11.00 9.65 6.84
N HIS A 25 12.17 9.82 7.44
CA HIS A 25 13.30 10.52 6.81
C HIS A 25 13.97 9.68 5.73
N ASP A 26 14.06 8.37 5.93
CA ASP A 26 14.68 7.48 4.96
C ASP A 26 13.69 7.17 3.82
N ALA A 27 12.41 6.97 4.13
CA ALA A 27 11.33 6.93 3.15
C ALA A 27 11.24 8.21 2.30
N GLY A 28 11.42 9.39 2.92
CA GLY A 28 11.46 10.67 2.21
C GLY A 28 12.64 10.81 1.23
N ARG A 29 13.64 9.94 1.30
CA ARG A 29 14.73 9.84 0.31
C ARG A 29 14.52 8.71 -0.71
N GLY A 30 13.38 8.04 -0.68
CA GLY A 30 13.05 6.93 -1.57
C GLY A 30 13.58 5.57 -1.10
N ASP A 31 13.90 5.39 0.18
CA ASP A 31 14.23 4.06 0.69
C ASP A 31 13.00 3.13 0.67
N SER A 32 13.00 2.16 -0.24
CA SER A 32 11.84 1.28 -0.49
C SER A 32 11.45 0.45 0.74
N ASP A 33 12.40 0.01 1.56
CA ASP A 33 12.10 -0.75 2.78
C ASP A 33 11.40 0.11 3.84
N SER A 34 11.87 1.35 4.02
CA SER A 34 11.20 2.32 4.88
C SER A 34 9.80 2.67 4.37
N LEU A 35 9.62 2.79 3.05
CA LEU A 35 8.31 3.02 2.43
C LEU A 35 7.36 1.84 2.67
N ARG A 36 7.82 0.59 2.51
CA ARG A 36 7.04 -0.62 2.84
C ARG A 36 6.67 -0.68 4.31
N SER A 37 7.60 -0.32 5.19
CA SER A 37 7.35 -0.27 6.64
C SER A 37 6.26 0.72 6.98
N LEU A 38 6.28 1.93 6.41
CA LEU A 38 5.25 2.95 6.62
C LEU A 38 3.90 2.54 6.02
N ALA A 39 3.90 1.92 4.84
CA ALA A 39 2.68 1.38 4.24
C ALA A 39 2.01 0.36 5.17
N SER A 40 2.82 -0.54 5.75
CA SER A 40 2.36 -1.57 6.70
C SER A 40 1.86 -0.95 8.01
N GLU A 41 2.57 0.05 8.55
CA GLU A 41 2.20 0.75 9.78
C GLU A 41 0.82 1.42 9.66
N HIS A 42 0.59 2.15 8.57
CA HIS A 42 -0.71 2.78 8.31
C HIS A 42 -1.81 1.75 8.05
N HIS A 43 -1.52 0.69 7.28
CA HIS A 43 -2.50 -0.37 7.07
C HIS A 43 -2.95 -0.99 8.40
N ASN A 44 -1.99 -1.31 9.28
CA ASN A 44 -2.23 -1.88 10.60
C ASN A 44 -2.97 -0.91 11.53
N SER A 45 -2.56 0.36 11.56
CA SER A 45 -3.18 1.40 12.38
C SER A 45 -4.65 1.60 12.04
N GLY A 46 -5.02 1.42 10.78
CA GLY A 46 -6.41 1.50 10.40
C GLY A 46 -7.23 0.24 10.72
N LEU A 47 -6.65 -0.92 11.09
CA LEU A 47 -7.43 -2.18 11.20
C LEU A 47 -8.58 -2.08 12.23
N ASP A 48 -8.40 -1.26 13.26
CA ASP A 48 -9.39 -1.02 14.31
C ASP A 48 -10.31 0.19 14.01
N LEU A 49 -10.12 0.85 12.86
CA LEU A 49 -10.89 2.03 12.45
C LEU A 49 -11.99 1.65 11.46
N THR A 50 -12.98 2.52 11.34
CA THR A 50 -14.04 2.44 10.32
C THR A 50 -14.30 3.80 9.69
N GLY A 51 -14.89 3.82 8.50
CA GLY A 51 -15.32 5.05 7.83
C GLY A 51 -14.14 5.96 7.48
N LEU A 52 -14.29 7.27 7.69
CA LEU A 52 -13.30 8.25 7.24
C LEU A 52 -11.91 8.05 7.87
N GLY A 53 -11.84 7.59 9.12
CA GLY A 53 -10.56 7.28 9.77
C GLY A 53 -9.85 6.11 9.07
N ARG A 54 -10.58 5.04 8.75
CA ARG A 54 -10.03 3.91 7.99
C ARG A 54 -9.58 4.32 6.60
N ILE A 55 -10.37 5.15 5.91
CA ILE A 55 -10.03 5.67 4.58
C ILE A 55 -8.74 6.50 4.63
N ALA A 56 -8.57 7.35 5.64
CA ALA A 56 -7.35 8.13 5.80
C ALA A 56 -6.11 7.24 5.96
N GLU A 57 -6.18 6.24 6.84
CA GLU A 57 -5.08 5.29 7.07
C GLU A 57 -4.78 4.44 5.82
N LEU A 58 -5.81 3.89 5.17
CA LEU A 58 -5.63 3.14 3.93
C LEU A 58 -5.08 4.01 2.79
N GLY A 59 -5.47 5.28 2.72
CA GLY A 59 -4.95 6.23 1.75
C GLY A 59 -3.46 6.53 1.95
N GLN A 60 -3.01 6.67 3.20
CA GLN A 60 -1.58 6.78 3.53
C GLN A 60 -0.84 5.50 3.17
N ALA A 61 -1.38 4.34 3.56
CA ALA A 61 -0.81 3.03 3.24
C ALA A 61 -0.61 2.86 1.72
N LEU A 62 -1.65 3.17 0.94
CA LEU A 62 -1.61 3.12 -0.53
C LEU A 62 -0.56 4.08 -1.10
N SER A 63 -0.44 5.28 -0.54
CA SER A 63 0.53 6.27 -1.02
C SER A 63 1.98 5.77 -0.84
N PHE A 64 2.31 5.23 0.33
CA PHE A 64 3.63 4.65 0.58
C PHE A 64 3.88 3.38 -0.22
N ALA A 65 2.87 2.50 -0.36
CA ALA A 65 2.99 1.30 -1.17
C ALA A 65 3.31 1.61 -2.64
N ARG A 66 2.65 2.63 -3.22
CA ARG A 66 2.93 3.07 -4.61
C ARG A 66 4.33 3.63 -4.77
N LEU A 67 4.85 4.35 -3.76
CA LEU A 67 6.22 4.85 -3.78
C LEU A 67 7.23 3.70 -3.65
N ALA A 68 6.95 2.69 -2.82
CA ALA A 68 7.80 1.50 -2.72
C ALA A 68 7.82 0.67 -4.00
N ALA A 69 6.68 0.60 -4.71
CA ALA A 69 6.51 -0.17 -5.93
C ALA A 69 7.16 0.45 -7.18
N VAL A 70 7.89 1.57 -7.06
CA VAL A 70 8.59 2.19 -8.21
C VAL A 70 9.57 1.22 -8.86
N ASP A 71 10.18 0.32 -8.08
CA ASP A 71 11.08 -0.73 -8.57
C ASP A 71 10.33 -1.96 -9.14
N GLY A 72 8.99 -1.95 -9.11
CA GLY A 72 8.15 -2.94 -9.79
C GLY A 72 8.16 -4.33 -9.17
N THR A 73 8.41 -4.47 -7.87
CA THR A 73 8.37 -5.82 -7.27
C THR A 73 6.94 -6.37 -7.26
N PRO A 74 6.72 -7.64 -7.66
CA PRO A 74 5.38 -8.21 -7.73
C PRO A 74 4.60 -8.12 -6.40
N ASP A 75 5.26 -8.32 -5.27
CA ASP A 75 4.62 -8.27 -3.96
C ASP A 75 4.14 -6.86 -3.58
N ASP A 76 4.89 -5.82 -3.96
CA ASP A 76 4.44 -4.44 -3.74
C ASP A 76 3.19 -4.13 -4.59
N LEU A 77 3.14 -4.61 -5.84
CA LEU A 77 1.98 -4.43 -6.71
C LEU A 77 0.74 -5.19 -6.18
N ARG A 78 0.91 -6.42 -5.67
CA ARG A 78 -0.18 -7.17 -5.02
C ARG A 78 -0.71 -6.44 -3.79
N ALA A 79 0.18 -5.87 -2.98
CA ALA A 79 -0.22 -5.07 -1.83
C ALA A 79 -1.05 -3.84 -2.25
N ILE A 80 -0.69 -3.18 -3.35
CA ILE A 80 -1.47 -2.06 -3.91
C ILE A 80 -2.86 -2.51 -4.35
N VAL A 81 -2.97 -3.63 -5.09
CA VAL A 81 -4.28 -4.20 -5.50
C VAL A 81 -5.16 -4.46 -4.27
N TYR A 82 -4.59 -5.06 -3.22
CA TYR A 82 -5.30 -5.32 -1.97
C TYR A 82 -5.78 -4.04 -1.28
N LEU A 83 -4.94 -3.00 -1.22
CA LEU A 83 -5.29 -1.71 -0.61
C LEU A 83 -6.41 -1.00 -1.38
N TYR A 84 -6.41 -1.07 -2.71
CA TYR A 84 -7.53 -0.58 -3.52
C TYR A 84 -8.84 -1.28 -3.21
N GLY A 85 -8.82 -2.61 -3.06
CA GLY A 85 -10.00 -3.38 -2.68
C GLY A 85 -10.58 -2.96 -1.33
N GLN A 86 -9.71 -2.72 -0.33
CA GLN A 86 -10.15 -2.23 0.98
C GLN A 86 -10.72 -0.82 0.94
N LEU A 87 -10.06 0.11 0.23
CA LEU A 87 -10.58 1.46 0.04
C LEU A 87 -11.94 1.45 -0.65
N ALA A 88 -12.11 0.60 -1.68
CA ALA A 88 -13.39 0.45 -2.35
C ALA A 88 -14.48 -0.07 -1.40
N GLY A 89 -14.16 -1.08 -0.58
CA GLY A 89 -15.06 -1.63 0.43
C GLY A 89 -15.53 -0.57 1.44
N GLU A 90 -14.60 0.22 1.98
CA GLU A 90 -14.92 1.28 2.94
C GLU A 90 -15.72 2.43 2.30
N CYS A 91 -15.37 2.86 1.09
CA CYS A 91 -16.14 3.88 0.38
C CYS A 91 -17.59 3.41 0.14
N ARG A 92 -17.76 2.14 -0.24
CA ARG A 92 -19.09 1.53 -0.41
C ARG A 92 -19.86 1.46 0.90
N ALA A 93 -19.21 1.11 2.00
CA ALA A 93 -19.83 1.09 3.33
C ALA A 93 -20.31 2.48 3.78
N LEU A 94 -19.62 3.55 3.38
CA LEU A 94 -20.04 4.93 3.59
C LEU A 94 -21.09 5.44 2.59
N GLY A 95 -21.46 4.64 1.59
CA GLY A 95 -22.42 5.01 0.55
C GLY A 95 -21.83 5.85 -0.60
N ASP A 96 -20.50 6.00 -0.67
CA ASP A 96 -19.82 6.66 -1.79
C ASP A 96 -19.49 5.65 -2.90
N ALA A 97 -20.51 5.32 -3.69
CA ALA A 97 -20.38 4.39 -4.80
C ALA A 97 -19.38 4.86 -5.87
N ALA A 98 -19.28 6.17 -6.10
CA ALA A 98 -18.39 6.71 -7.14
C ALA A 98 -16.91 6.56 -6.74
N ALA A 99 -16.57 6.84 -5.48
CA ALA A 99 -15.23 6.58 -4.97
C ALA A 99 -14.92 5.09 -4.93
N ALA A 100 -15.90 4.26 -4.52
CA ALA A 100 -15.74 2.81 -4.50
C ALA A 100 -15.41 2.24 -5.88
N ASP A 101 -16.18 2.61 -6.90
CA ASP A 101 -15.95 2.21 -8.29
C ASP A 101 -14.59 2.69 -8.81
N THR A 102 -14.15 3.87 -8.37
CA THR A 102 -12.85 4.41 -8.77
C THR A 102 -11.70 3.57 -8.24
N TYR A 103 -11.70 3.26 -6.93
CA TYR A 103 -10.65 2.45 -6.33
C TYR A 103 -10.69 0.99 -6.80
N GLU A 104 -11.88 0.39 -6.89
CA GLU A 104 -12.05 -0.97 -7.40
C GLU A 104 -11.55 -1.09 -8.84
N GLY A 105 -11.89 -0.12 -9.70
CA GLY A 105 -11.42 -0.09 -11.09
C GLY A 105 -9.89 0.07 -11.22
N GLN A 106 -9.26 0.83 -10.32
CA GLN A 106 -7.79 0.95 -10.29
C GLN A 106 -7.12 -0.36 -9.86
N GLY A 107 -7.66 -1.01 -8.81
CA GLY A 107 -7.17 -2.31 -8.36
C GLY A 107 -7.37 -3.40 -9.41
N TYR A 108 -8.54 -3.44 -10.06
CA TYR A 108 -8.85 -4.40 -11.10
C TYR A 108 -7.93 -4.26 -12.31
N LEU A 109 -7.73 -3.03 -12.82
CA LEU A 109 -6.80 -2.80 -13.93
C LEU A 109 -5.37 -3.25 -13.58
N LEU A 110 -4.89 -2.91 -12.38
CA LEU A 110 -3.55 -3.32 -11.98
C LEU A 110 -3.43 -4.85 -11.92
N ALA A 111 -4.43 -5.53 -11.38
CA ALA A 111 -4.47 -6.99 -11.38
C ALA A 111 -4.50 -7.60 -12.79
N GLU A 112 -5.25 -7.00 -13.73
CA GLU A 112 -5.25 -7.42 -15.14
C GLU A 112 -3.87 -7.28 -15.77
N ILE A 113 -3.17 -6.16 -15.54
CA ILE A 113 -1.81 -5.94 -16.05
C ILE A 113 -0.86 -6.99 -15.49
N MET A 114 -0.90 -7.24 -14.18
CA MET A 114 -0.06 -8.26 -13.54
C MET A 114 -0.35 -9.67 -14.09
N ALA A 115 -1.62 -9.99 -14.33
CA ALA A 115 -2.01 -11.25 -14.94
C ALA A 115 -1.47 -11.39 -16.38
N GLU A 116 -1.52 -10.32 -17.17
CA GLU A 116 -0.94 -10.29 -18.53
C GLU A 116 0.59 -10.44 -18.51
N GLU A 117 1.25 -9.94 -17.47
CA GLU A 117 2.68 -10.09 -17.22
C GLU A 117 3.07 -11.47 -16.65
N GLY A 118 2.10 -12.35 -16.41
CA GLY A 118 2.32 -13.74 -16.00
C GLY A 118 2.11 -14.03 -14.52
N ASP A 119 1.52 -13.12 -13.75
CA ASP A 119 1.12 -13.38 -12.36
C ASP A 119 -0.15 -14.25 -12.31
N GLU A 120 0.03 -15.57 -12.19
CA GLU A 120 -1.07 -16.56 -12.19
C GLU A 120 -2.06 -16.38 -11.03
N ASP A 121 -1.59 -15.86 -9.88
CA ASP A 121 -2.46 -15.60 -8.74
C ASP A 121 -3.39 -14.42 -9.04
N MET A 122 -2.86 -13.36 -9.65
CA MET A 122 -3.68 -12.22 -10.10
C MET A 122 -4.62 -12.63 -11.24
N ALA A 123 -4.18 -13.47 -12.17
CA ALA A 123 -5.04 -14.01 -13.23
C ALA A 123 -6.23 -14.78 -12.63
N SER A 124 -5.97 -15.65 -11.66
CA SER A 124 -7.00 -16.42 -10.95
C SER A 124 -7.96 -15.50 -10.20
N MET A 125 -7.45 -14.47 -9.53
CA MET A 125 -8.25 -13.48 -8.83
C MET A 125 -9.15 -12.69 -9.80
N VAL A 126 -8.62 -12.20 -10.93
CA VAL A 126 -9.38 -11.47 -11.95
C VAL A 126 -10.54 -12.30 -12.48
N VAL A 127 -10.29 -13.59 -12.77
CA VAL A 127 -11.35 -14.52 -13.21
C VAL A 127 -12.40 -14.72 -12.13
N ALA A 128 -11.97 -14.93 -10.87
CA ALA A 128 -12.88 -15.13 -9.75
C ALA A 128 -13.72 -13.89 -9.43
N SER A 129 -13.16 -12.69 -9.61
CA SER A 129 -13.83 -11.43 -9.32
C SER A 129 -14.65 -10.86 -10.47
N ALA A 130 -14.50 -11.38 -11.71
CA ALA A 130 -15.11 -10.80 -12.91
C ALA A 130 -16.62 -10.55 -12.81
N ALA A 131 -17.36 -11.42 -12.13
CA ALA A 131 -18.81 -11.26 -11.95
C ALA A 131 -19.20 -10.31 -10.81
N ALA A 132 -18.27 -10.03 -9.89
CA ALA A 132 -18.48 -9.19 -8.71
C ALA A 132 -18.06 -7.73 -8.93
N VAL A 133 -17.17 -7.47 -9.89
CA VAL A 133 -16.71 -6.11 -10.22
C VAL A 133 -17.88 -5.28 -10.75
N SER A 134 -18.03 -4.08 -10.20
CA SER A 134 -19.13 -3.21 -10.57
C SER A 134 -19.00 -2.71 -12.03
N PRO A 135 -20.13 -2.38 -12.71
CA PRO A 135 -20.06 -1.75 -14.04
C PRO A 135 -19.26 -0.44 -14.04
N GLY A 136 -19.32 0.34 -12.95
CA GLY A 136 -18.56 1.59 -12.83
C GLY A 136 -17.05 1.33 -12.65
N ALA A 137 -16.68 0.28 -11.92
CA ALA A 137 -15.30 -0.16 -11.79
C ALA A 137 -14.72 -0.63 -13.14
N HIS A 138 -15.46 -1.44 -13.90
CA HIS A 138 -15.06 -1.82 -15.28
C HIS A 138 -14.87 -0.60 -16.19
N LYS A 139 -15.79 0.38 -16.12
CA LYS A 139 -15.67 1.62 -16.89
C LYS A 139 -14.42 2.40 -16.50
N THR A 140 -14.11 2.48 -15.21
CA THR A 140 -12.89 3.12 -14.70
C THR A 140 -11.65 2.40 -15.18
N ALA A 141 -11.58 1.08 -15.01
CA ALA A 141 -10.46 0.25 -15.47
C ALA A 141 -10.21 0.43 -16.97
N LYS A 142 -11.27 0.37 -17.79
CA LYS A 142 -11.19 0.61 -19.24
C LYS A 142 -10.63 2.00 -19.56
N LYS A 143 -11.17 3.05 -18.95
CA LYS A 143 -10.71 4.43 -19.18
C LYS A 143 -9.23 4.60 -18.83
N LEU A 144 -8.78 3.96 -17.74
CA LEU A 144 -7.39 4.01 -17.32
C LEU A 144 -6.50 3.21 -18.28
N ARG A 145 -6.95 2.04 -18.75
CA ARG A 145 -6.25 1.23 -19.75
C ARG A 145 -6.03 2.02 -21.05
N GLU A 146 -7.04 2.73 -21.51
CA GLU A 146 -6.96 3.60 -22.70
C GLU A 146 -5.99 4.78 -22.52
N ALA A 147 -5.60 5.13 -21.28
CA ALA A 147 -4.67 6.22 -21.01
C ALA A 147 -3.19 5.77 -20.94
N ILE A 148 -2.93 4.47 -20.86
CA ILE A 148 -1.57 3.89 -20.73
C ILE A 148 -1.11 3.11 -21.96
N VAL A 149 -1.98 2.94 -22.95
CA VAL A 149 -1.71 2.32 -24.27
C VAL A 149 -1.67 3.40 -25.34
#